data_AF-A0A9P6PRA0-F1
#
_entry.id   AF-A0A9P6PRA0-F1
#
_cell.length_a   1.000
_cell.length_b   1.000
_cell.length_c   1.000
_cell.angle_alpha   90.00
_cell.angle_beta   90.00
_cell.angle_gamma   90.00
#
_symmetry.space_group_name_H-M   'P 1'
#
loop_
_entity.id
_entity.type
_entity.pdbx_description
1 polymer ?
#
loop_
_entity_poly.entity_id
_entity_poly.type
_entity_poly.pdbx_seq_one_letter_code
_entity_poly.pdbx_strand_id
1 'polypeptide(L)'
;LCDCGSKFCFGCGLGDHQPAPCELVKSWQKKCADDSETANWISANTKECNECQSTIEKDGGCNHMTCRKCKYEFCWVCMGPWSEHGTDWYNCNRFDEPSSSDAREQQANSRVSLERYLHYYNRFDNHQKSAKLDRDLYLKTEKKMEEMQLTSDLSWIEVQFLKKAVDVLVSCRMTLEWTYAFAFYLAKNNMTELFEDNQRDLEVAVEALSELLEKPIEREKIAELRQQVLDKTVYVAGRREVLLEDTSKGLGEGRWEFFVDITAPPK
;
A
#
# COMPACT_ATOMS: atom_id res chain seq x y z
N LEU A 1 -15.09 15.93 5.80
CA LEU A 1 -14.65 16.22 4.42
C LEU A 1 -14.46 17.72 4.32
N CYS A 2 -13.31 18.18 3.83
CA CYS A 2 -13.09 19.58 3.51
C CYS A 2 -13.78 19.93 2.17
N ASP A 3 -14.10 21.19 1.93
CA ASP A 3 -14.68 21.67 0.66
C ASP A 3 -13.76 21.39 -0.55
N CYS A 4 -12.44 21.25 -0.33
CA CYS A 4 -11.48 20.82 -1.35
C CYS A 4 -11.46 19.31 -1.62
N GLY A 5 -12.34 18.52 -0.99
CA GLY A 5 -12.43 17.07 -1.14
C GLY A 5 -11.46 16.27 -0.25
N SER A 6 -10.52 16.93 0.46
CA SER A 6 -9.61 16.23 1.37
C SER A 6 -10.31 15.68 2.61
N LYS A 7 -9.95 14.45 2.99
CA LYS A 7 -10.35 13.83 4.26
C LYS A 7 -9.28 14.07 5.32
N PHE A 8 -9.71 14.40 6.52
CA PHE A 8 -8.84 14.61 7.68
C PHE A 8 -9.52 14.08 8.93
N CYS A 9 -8.72 13.74 9.93
CA CYS A 9 -9.19 13.30 11.23
C CYS A 9 -9.50 14.52 12.10
N PHE A 10 -10.74 14.62 12.59
CA PHE A 10 -11.13 15.71 13.50
C PHE A 10 -10.41 15.63 14.86
N GLY A 11 -10.03 14.43 15.31
CA GLY A 11 -9.39 14.21 16.61
C GLY A 11 -7.94 14.69 16.69
N CYS A 12 -7.18 14.64 15.58
CA CYS A 12 -5.76 15.00 15.57
C CYS A 12 -5.39 16.05 14.51
N GLY A 13 -6.31 16.43 13.62
CA GLY A 13 -6.08 17.40 12.54
C GLY A 13 -5.24 16.89 11.37
N LEU A 14 -4.73 15.65 11.44
CA LEU A 14 -3.95 15.02 10.37
C LEU A 14 -4.85 14.52 9.23
N GLY A 15 -4.23 14.13 8.11
CA GLY A 15 -4.92 13.46 7.01
C GLY A 15 -5.62 12.17 7.45
N ASP A 16 -6.50 11.65 6.60
CA ASP A 16 -7.16 10.37 6.84
C ASP A 16 -6.13 9.27 7.12
N HIS A 17 -6.28 8.60 8.26
CA HIS A 17 -5.32 7.65 8.78
C HIS A 17 -5.96 6.33 9.21
N GLN A 18 -7.11 5.98 8.63
CA GLN A 18 -7.76 4.69 8.86
C GLN A 18 -6.90 3.53 8.31
N PRO A 19 -6.68 2.45 9.10
CA PRO A 19 -7.39 2.11 10.34
C PRO A 19 -6.68 2.55 11.64
N ALA A 20 -5.52 3.18 11.57
CA ALA A 20 -4.70 3.47 12.75
C ALA A 20 -5.38 4.51 13.69
N PRO A 21 -5.50 4.23 15.00
CA PRO A 21 -5.90 5.24 15.99
C PRO A 21 -4.91 6.40 16.07
N CYS A 22 -5.39 7.59 16.45
CA CYS A 22 -4.58 8.81 16.53
C CYS A 22 -3.30 8.65 17.37
N GLU A 23 -3.35 7.89 18.46
CA GLU A 23 -2.19 7.68 19.32
C GLU A 23 -1.11 6.82 18.67
N LEU A 24 -1.49 5.81 17.88
CA LEU A 24 -0.54 5.04 17.07
C LEU A 24 0.05 5.90 15.95
N VAL A 25 -0.76 6.77 15.34
CA VAL A 25 -0.28 7.71 14.31
C VAL A 25 0.79 8.64 14.88
N LYS A 26 0.56 9.24 16.05
CA LYS A 26 1.55 10.08 16.74
C LYS A 26 2.82 9.29 17.06
N SER A 27 2.67 8.06 17.57
CA SER A 27 3.79 7.19 17.90
C SER A 27 4.62 6.84 16.67
N TRP A 28 3.96 6.51 15.56
CA TRP A 28 4.59 6.19 14.28
C TRP A 28 5.36 7.39 13.72
N GLN A 29 4.73 8.56 13.68
CA GLN A 29 5.38 9.79 13.19
C GLN A 29 6.60 10.16 14.03
N LYS A 30 6.51 10.05 15.36
CA LYS A 30 7.65 10.26 16.24
C LYS A 30 8.77 9.25 15.94
N LYS A 31 8.44 7.97 15.80
CA LYS A 31 9.42 6.94 15.45
C LYS A 31 10.10 7.21 14.11
N CYS A 32 9.34 7.61 13.09
CA CYS A 32 9.90 7.99 11.79
C CYS A 32 10.83 9.21 11.88
N ALA A 33 10.53 10.18 12.74
CA ALA A 33 11.41 11.33 12.96
C ALA A 33 12.71 10.92 13.67
N ASP A 34 12.59 10.11 14.73
CA ASP A 34 13.72 9.64 15.55
C ASP A 34 14.67 8.71 14.76
N ASP A 35 14.13 7.85 13.88
CA ASP A 35 14.88 6.89 13.05
C ASP A 35 15.10 7.36 11.59
N SER A 36 14.95 8.67 11.33
CA SER A 36 14.94 9.25 9.97
C SER A 36 16.25 9.03 9.19
N GLU A 37 17.41 9.08 9.84
CA GLU A 37 18.71 8.81 9.21
C GLU A 37 18.81 7.37 8.67
N THR A 38 18.32 6.38 9.42
CA THR A 38 18.30 4.96 9.00
C THR A 38 17.28 4.74 7.88
N ALA A 39 16.13 5.40 7.96
CA ALA A 39 15.06 5.33 6.97
C ALA A 39 15.44 5.97 5.62
N ASN A 40 16.15 7.10 5.65
CA ASN A 40 16.58 7.83 4.45
C ASN A 40 17.53 7.02 3.57
N TRP A 41 18.35 6.14 4.15
CA TRP A 41 19.28 5.29 3.40
C TRP A 41 18.57 4.27 2.48
N ILE A 42 17.32 3.89 2.78
CA ILE A 42 16.56 2.86 2.06
C ILE A 42 15.71 3.45 0.92
N SER A 43 15.45 4.75 0.97
CA SER A 43 14.59 5.46 0.00
C SER A 43 15.31 5.74 -1.33
N ALA A 44 15.73 4.69 -2.03
CA ALA A 44 16.17 4.81 -3.41
C ALA A 44 14.99 4.61 -4.37
N ASN A 45 14.77 5.58 -5.28
CA ASN A 45 13.83 5.41 -6.41
C ASN A 45 14.39 4.46 -7.49
N THR A 46 15.61 3.98 -7.29
CA THR A 46 16.33 3.08 -8.18
C THR A 46 16.76 1.84 -7.42
N LYS A 47 16.56 0.65 -8.01
CA LYS A 47 17.02 -0.64 -7.50
C LYS A 47 17.70 -1.43 -8.61
N GLU A 48 18.40 -2.51 -8.27
CA GLU A 48 19.03 -3.41 -9.24
C GLU A 48 18.17 -4.66 -9.43
N CYS A 49 18.11 -5.16 -10.67
CA CYS A 49 17.43 -6.42 -10.98
C CYS A 49 18.21 -7.60 -10.40
N ASN A 50 17.58 -8.44 -9.60
CA ASN A 50 18.24 -9.61 -8.99
C ASN A 50 18.79 -10.61 -10.02
N GLU A 51 18.18 -10.71 -11.20
CA GLU A 51 18.58 -11.67 -12.25
C GLU A 51 19.70 -11.17 -13.16
N CYS A 52 19.74 -9.86 -13.46
CA CYS A 52 20.66 -9.33 -14.49
C CYS A 52 21.41 -8.05 -14.10
N GLN A 53 21.21 -7.59 -12.87
CA GLN A 53 21.86 -6.44 -12.23
C GLN A 53 21.71 -5.12 -13.00
N SER A 54 20.72 -5.02 -13.90
CA SER A 54 20.39 -3.75 -14.53
C SER A 54 19.72 -2.83 -13.52
N THR A 55 20.10 -1.56 -13.49
CA THR A 55 19.40 -0.52 -12.73
C THR A 55 17.98 -0.33 -13.27
N ILE A 56 17.01 -0.28 -12.36
CA ILE A 56 15.58 -0.10 -12.60
C ILE A 56 15.12 1.09 -11.78
N GLU A 57 14.44 2.03 -12.43
CA GLU A 57 13.76 3.16 -11.78
C GLU A 57 12.26 2.87 -11.70
N LYS A 58 11.63 3.26 -10.59
CA LYS A 58 10.18 3.14 -10.43
C LYS A 58 9.48 4.31 -11.14
N ASP A 59 8.72 4.01 -12.20
CA ASP A 59 8.00 4.99 -13.04
C ASP A 59 6.47 4.89 -12.97
N GLY A 60 5.95 4.03 -12.10
CA GLY A 60 4.52 3.81 -11.84
C GLY A 60 4.26 3.51 -10.36
N GLY A 61 2.99 3.55 -9.94
CA GLY A 61 2.60 3.22 -8.58
C GLY A 61 2.56 1.71 -8.33
N CYS A 62 2.38 0.90 -9.37
CA CYS A 62 2.32 -0.54 -9.30
C CYS A 62 3.63 -1.14 -8.76
N ASN A 63 3.50 -2.09 -7.83
CA ASN A 63 4.64 -2.83 -7.30
C ASN A 63 4.99 -4.07 -8.13
N HIS A 64 4.14 -4.46 -9.09
CA HIS A 64 4.48 -5.47 -10.10
C HIS A 64 5.42 -4.87 -11.14
N MET A 65 6.68 -5.29 -11.15
CA MET A 65 7.68 -4.77 -12.07
C MET A 65 8.23 -5.84 -12.99
N THR A 66 8.39 -5.50 -14.26
CA THR A 66 9.03 -6.35 -15.28
C THR A 66 10.37 -5.74 -15.69
N CYS A 67 11.47 -6.47 -15.50
CA CYS A 67 12.79 -6.00 -15.94
C CYS A 67 12.83 -5.82 -17.46
N ARG A 68 13.21 -4.62 -17.92
CA ARG A 68 13.26 -4.33 -19.37
C ARG A 68 14.30 -5.17 -20.13
N LYS A 69 15.40 -5.54 -19.46
CA LYS A 69 16.53 -6.30 -20.02
C LYS A 69 16.30 -7.81 -20.07
N CYS A 70 15.95 -8.44 -18.94
CA CYS A 70 15.80 -9.90 -18.86
C CYS A 70 14.34 -10.39 -18.78
N LYS A 71 13.36 -9.50 -18.72
CA LYS A 71 11.91 -9.80 -18.62
C LYS A 71 11.48 -10.51 -17.33
N TYR A 72 12.36 -10.62 -16.34
CA TYR A 72 11.99 -11.13 -15.02
C TYR A 72 10.96 -10.23 -14.34
N GLU A 73 9.91 -10.84 -13.79
CA GLU A 73 8.82 -10.17 -13.08
C GLU A 73 8.99 -10.33 -11.57
N PHE A 74 8.99 -9.21 -10.86
CA PHE A 74 9.29 -9.17 -9.43
C PHE A 74 8.48 -8.09 -8.71
N CYS A 75 8.41 -8.22 -7.39
CA CYS A 75 7.80 -7.21 -6.53
C CYS A 75 8.83 -6.14 -6.15
N TRP A 76 8.49 -4.87 -6.39
CA TRP A 76 9.37 -3.75 -6.04
C TRP A 76 9.71 -3.68 -4.55
N VAL A 77 8.82 -4.14 -3.66
CA VAL A 77 9.01 -4.04 -2.21
C VAL A 77 10.04 -5.08 -1.74
N CYS A 78 9.74 -6.36 -1.89
CA CYS A 78 10.59 -7.45 -1.38
C CYS A 78 11.67 -7.93 -2.34
N MET A 79 11.66 -7.48 -3.61
CA MET A 79 12.53 -7.97 -4.68
C MET A 79 12.39 -9.48 -4.99
N GLY A 80 11.33 -10.11 -4.48
CA GLY A 80 10.99 -11.50 -4.76
C GLY A 80 10.22 -11.70 -6.07
N PRO A 81 10.12 -12.94 -6.56
CA PRO A 81 9.36 -13.28 -7.77
C PRO A 81 7.89 -12.87 -7.65
N TRP A 82 7.37 -12.24 -8.70
CA TRP A 82 5.96 -11.83 -8.71
C TRP A 82 5.01 -13.02 -8.74
N SER A 83 5.40 -14.12 -9.39
CA SER A 83 4.59 -15.34 -9.53
C SER A 83 4.16 -15.97 -8.21
N GLU A 84 4.88 -15.71 -7.11
CA GLU A 84 4.55 -16.23 -5.79
C GLU A 84 3.54 -15.37 -5.04
N HIS A 85 3.36 -14.10 -5.43
CA HIS A 85 2.43 -13.19 -4.78
C HIS A 85 0.97 -13.63 -5.03
N GLY A 86 0.18 -13.68 -3.96
CA GLY A 86 -1.20 -14.16 -3.99
C GLY A 86 -1.36 -15.66 -3.74
N THR A 87 -0.26 -16.40 -3.54
CA THR A 87 -0.31 -17.76 -3.01
C THR A 87 -0.45 -17.76 -1.48
N ASP A 88 -1.02 -18.82 -0.91
CA ASP A 88 -1.26 -18.89 0.54
C ASP A 88 0.03 -18.95 1.37
N TRP A 89 1.11 -19.48 0.79
CA TRP A 89 2.37 -19.75 1.50
C TRP A 89 3.39 -18.62 1.38
N TYR A 90 3.23 -17.69 0.45
CA TYR A 90 4.14 -16.57 0.26
C TYR A 90 3.52 -15.26 0.79
N ASN A 91 4.11 -14.74 1.86
CA ASN A 91 3.61 -13.53 2.54
C ASN A 91 4.65 -12.42 2.49
N CYS A 92 4.49 -11.51 1.53
CA CYS A 92 5.37 -10.34 1.41
C CYS A 92 5.11 -9.29 2.51
N ASN A 93 3.90 -9.22 3.06
CA ASN A 93 3.52 -8.17 4.01
C ASN A 93 3.93 -8.47 5.46
N ARG A 94 4.04 -9.75 5.84
CA ARG A 94 4.33 -10.18 7.22
C ARG A 94 5.81 -10.07 7.55
N PHE A 95 6.11 -9.74 8.80
CA PHE A 95 7.47 -9.77 9.33
C PHE A 95 7.68 -11.05 10.15
N ASP A 96 8.55 -11.93 9.67
CA ASP A 96 8.91 -13.15 10.40
C ASP A 96 10.07 -12.87 11.35
N GLU A 97 9.78 -12.87 12.65
CA GLU A 97 10.80 -12.75 13.68
C GLU A 97 11.67 -14.02 13.71
N PRO A 98 13.00 -13.89 13.63
CA PRO A 98 13.88 -15.04 13.73
C PRO A 98 13.75 -15.68 15.12
N SER A 99 13.55 -17.00 15.18
CA SER A 99 13.51 -17.75 16.44
C SER A 99 14.89 -17.75 17.09
N SER A 100 15.11 -16.89 18.09
CA SER A 100 16.41 -16.80 18.77
C SER A 100 16.54 -17.91 19.81
N SER A 101 17.31 -18.96 19.50
CA SER A 101 17.87 -19.88 20.48
C SER A 101 19.36 -19.58 20.69
N ASP A 102 19.71 -18.46 21.33
CA ASP A 102 21.01 -18.33 22.04
C ASP A 102 21.25 -16.97 22.74
N ALA A 103 22.09 -17.03 23.78
CA ALA A 103 22.38 -16.03 24.82
C ALA A 103 23.18 -14.75 24.39
N ARG A 104 23.02 -14.27 23.14
CA ARG A 104 23.52 -12.94 22.70
C ARG A 104 22.38 -11.92 22.54
N GLU A 105 21.55 -11.88 23.58
CA GLU A 105 20.17 -11.36 23.55
C GLU A 105 20.07 -9.85 23.24
N GLN A 106 20.89 -8.98 23.84
CA GLN A 106 20.69 -7.53 23.69
C GLN A 106 21.08 -6.96 22.31
N GLN A 107 22.21 -7.41 21.75
CA GLN A 107 22.63 -6.97 20.41
C GLN A 107 21.77 -7.63 19.31
N ALA A 108 21.31 -8.86 19.54
CA ALA A 108 20.34 -9.51 18.66
C ALA A 108 18.99 -8.79 18.67
N ASN A 109 18.48 -8.41 19.85
CA ASN A 109 17.18 -7.75 20.00
C ASN A 109 17.16 -6.35 19.36
N SER A 110 18.21 -5.55 19.52
CA SER A 110 18.31 -4.23 18.87
C SER A 110 18.33 -4.34 17.34
N ARG A 111 19.03 -5.34 16.78
CA ARG A 111 19.03 -5.60 15.34
C ARG A 111 17.66 -6.05 14.83
N VAL A 112 17.01 -6.99 15.52
CA VAL A 112 15.67 -7.48 15.14
C VAL A 112 14.64 -6.36 15.21
N SER A 113 14.70 -5.50 16.24
CA SER A 113 13.82 -4.33 16.34
C SER A 113 14.04 -3.34 15.19
N LEU A 114 15.28 -3.15 14.74
CA LEU A 114 15.58 -2.29 13.59
C LEU A 114 15.07 -2.92 12.29
N GLU A 115 15.32 -4.21 12.07
CA GLU A 115 14.81 -4.95 10.90
C GLU A 115 13.28 -4.90 10.82
N ARG A 116 12.60 -5.09 11.95
CA ARG A 116 11.14 -4.93 12.06
C ARG A 116 10.73 -3.52 11.63
N TYR A 117 11.34 -2.49 12.21
CA TYR A 117 11.01 -1.11 11.83
C TYR A 117 11.20 -0.86 10.34
N LEU A 118 12.34 -1.26 9.78
CA LEU A 118 12.65 -1.07 8.36
C LEU A 118 11.66 -1.81 7.45
N HIS A 119 11.21 -3.01 7.85
CA HIS A 119 10.20 -3.77 7.12
C HIS A 119 8.87 -3.01 7.00
N TYR A 120 8.33 -2.53 8.11
CA TYR A 120 7.05 -1.80 8.12
C TYR A 120 7.21 -0.39 7.52
N TYR A 121 8.31 0.30 7.78
CA TYR A 121 8.60 1.63 7.23
C TYR A 121 8.72 1.60 5.70
N ASN A 122 9.45 0.63 5.15
CA ASN A 122 9.60 0.53 3.69
C ASN A 122 8.25 0.36 2.99
N ARG A 123 7.34 -0.42 3.57
CA ARG A 123 6.00 -0.64 3.01
C ARG A 123 5.09 0.57 3.17
N PHE A 124 5.14 1.23 4.33
CA PHE A 124 4.47 2.49 4.60
C PHE A 124 4.86 3.56 3.56
N ASP A 125 6.15 3.84 3.43
CA ASP A 125 6.70 4.85 2.53
C ASP A 125 6.46 4.49 1.05
N ASN A 126 6.56 3.20 0.71
CA ASN A 126 6.27 2.73 -0.65
C ASN A 126 4.82 2.99 -1.05
N HIS A 127 3.84 2.71 -0.18
CA HIS A 127 2.42 2.98 -0.49
C HIS A 127 2.14 4.47 -0.61
N GLN A 128 2.79 5.31 0.22
CA GLN A 128 2.71 6.76 0.10
C GLN A 128 3.23 7.26 -1.26
N LYS A 129 4.42 6.78 -1.67
CA LYS A 129 5.02 7.13 -2.97
C LYS A 129 4.22 6.59 -4.14
N SER A 130 3.76 5.34 -4.08
CA SER A 130 2.92 4.75 -5.11
C SER A 130 1.62 5.53 -5.30
N ALA A 131 0.97 5.96 -4.23
CA ALA A 131 -0.24 6.80 -4.33
C ALA A 131 0.02 8.16 -4.97
N LYS A 132 1.23 8.71 -4.86
CA LYS A 132 1.63 9.92 -5.59
C LYS A 132 1.80 9.61 -7.08
N LEU A 133 2.52 8.53 -7.41
CA LEU A 133 2.74 8.12 -8.80
C LEU A 133 1.43 7.77 -9.52
N ASP A 134 0.47 7.12 -8.85
CA ASP A 134 -0.86 6.83 -9.41
C ASP A 134 -1.63 8.10 -9.79
N ARG A 135 -1.59 9.12 -8.93
CA ARG A 135 -2.21 10.43 -9.21
C ARG A 135 -1.53 11.11 -10.39
N ASP A 136 -0.20 11.15 -10.39
CA ASP A 136 0.57 11.79 -11.46
C ASP A 136 0.36 11.10 -12.81
N LEU A 137 0.25 9.76 -12.79
CA LEU A 137 -0.08 8.97 -13.97
C LEU A 137 -1.49 9.29 -14.48
N TYR A 138 -2.49 9.32 -13.59
CA TYR A 138 -3.85 9.69 -13.96
C TYR A 138 -3.92 11.05 -14.64
N LEU A 139 -3.25 12.07 -14.09
CA LEU A 139 -3.25 13.41 -14.66
C LEU A 139 -2.64 13.44 -16.08
N LYS A 140 -1.67 12.57 -16.37
CA LYS A 140 -1.12 12.41 -17.73
C LYS A 140 -2.11 11.68 -18.64
N THR A 141 -2.73 10.62 -18.13
CA THR A 141 -3.71 9.81 -18.85
C THR A 141 -4.97 10.61 -19.19
N GLU A 142 -5.47 11.42 -18.26
CA GLU A 142 -6.65 12.30 -18.45
C GLU A 142 -6.44 13.24 -19.63
N LYS A 143 -5.30 13.95 -19.69
CA LYS A 143 -4.94 14.82 -20.82
C LYS A 143 -4.90 14.07 -22.16
N LYS A 144 -4.28 12.89 -22.18
CA LYS A 144 -4.21 12.05 -23.39
C LYS A 144 -5.60 11.59 -23.84
N MET A 145 -6.50 11.33 -22.88
CA MET A 145 -7.87 10.94 -23.17
C MET A 145 -8.71 12.11 -23.70
N GLU A 146 -8.52 13.32 -23.18
CA GLU A 146 -9.15 14.53 -23.73
C GLU A 146 -8.72 14.78 -25.18
N GLU A 147 -7.44 14.61 -25.51
CA GLU A 147 -6.95 14.68 -26.89
C GLU A 147 -7.56 13.60 -27.80
N MET A 148 -7.72 12.38 -27.27
CA MET A 148 -8.35 11.28 -28.01
C MET A 148 -9.83 11.54 -28.28
N GLN A 149 -10.56 12.17 -27.34
CA GLN A 149 -11.96 12.57 -27.53
C GLN A 149 -12.15 13.59 -28.65
N LEU A 150 -11.19 14.49 -28.87
CA LEU A 150 -11.26 15.46 -29.96
C LEU A 150 -11.11 14.83 -31.35
N THR A 151 -10.53 13.63 -31.41
CA THR A 151 -10.18 12.94 -32.66
C THR A 151 -10.97 11.66 -32.89
N SER A 152 -11.91 11.34 -32.00
CA SER A 152 -12.72 10.11 -32.04
C SER A 152 -14.14 10.33 -31.51
N ASP A 153 -15.07 9.42 -31.83
CA ASP A 153 -16.47 9.47 -31.35
C ASP A 153 -16.65 9.02 -29.89
N LEU A 154 -15.58 9.05 -29.08
CA LEU A 154 -15.65 8.64 -27.67
C LEU A 154 -16.39 9.70 -26.83
N SER A 155 -17.37 9.26 -26.04
CA SER A 155 -18.15 10.11 -25.16
C SER A 155 -17.38 10.49 -23.90
N TRP A 156 -17.62 11.69 -23.37
CA TRP A 156 -17.08 12.15 -22.08
C TRP A 156 -17.41 11.20 -20.91
N ILE A 157 -18.53 10.47 -20.99
CA ILE A 157 -18.91 9.46 -19.98
C ILE A 157 -17.92 8.28 -19.95
N GLU A 158 -17.22 8.02 -21.06
CA GLU A 158 -16.31 6.88 -21.19
C GLU A 158 -14.99 7.07 -20.44
N VAL A 159 -14.70 8.24 -19.86
CA VAL A 159 -13.44 8.46 -19.12
C VAL A 159 -13.63 8.66 -17.62
N GLN A 160 -14.86 8.93 -17.16
CA GLN A 160 -15.13 9.12 -15.73
C GLN A 160 -14.83 7.89 -14.87
N PHE A 161 -14.88 6.68 -15.47
CA PHE A 161 -14.59 5.46 -14.74
C PHE A 161 -13.11 5.39 -14.29
N LEU A 162 -12.19 5.95 -15.08
CA LEU A 162 -10.76 6.00 -14.74
C LEU A 162 -10.51 6.89 -13.53
N LYS A 163 -11.16 8.05 -13.48
CA LYS A 163 -11.10 8.95 -12.32
C LYS A 163 -11.53 8.25 -11.04
N LYS A 164 -12.71 7.62 -11.08
CA LYS A 164 -13.23 6.87 -9.93
C LYS A 164 -12.31 5.73 -9.52
N ALA A 165 -11.74 5.01 -10.48
CA ALA A 165 -10.81 3.92 -10.21
C ALA A 165 -9.54 4.43 -9.51
N VAL A 166 -8.97 5.55 -9.97
CA VAL A 166 -7.78 6.17 -9.37
C VAL A 166 -8.09 6.72 -7.97
N ASP A 167 -9.24 7.36 -7.76
CA ASP A 167 -9.65 7.84 -6.44
C ASP A 167 -9.77 6.68 -5.43
N VAL A 168 -10.35 5.55 -5.85
CA VAL A 168 -10.42 4.32 -5.05
C VAL A 168 -9.03 3.75 -4.81
N LEU A 169 -8.20 3.62 -5.85
CA LEU A 169 -6.84 3.09 -5.75
C LEU A 169 -6.01 3.88 -4.74
N VAL A 170 -6.00 5.20 -4.88
CA VAL A 170 -5.31 6.12 -3.98
C VAL A 170 -5.85 5.99 -2.55
N SER A 171 -7.17 5.96 -2.36
CA SER A 171 -7.75 5.77 -1.03
C SER A 171 -7.37 4.44 -0.39
N CYS A 172 -7.21 3.38 -1.19
CA CYS A 172 -6.77 2.07 -0.70
C CYS A 172 -5.28 2.07 -0.37
N ARG A 173 -4.42 2.73 -1.17
CA ARG A 173 -3.00 2.90 -0.83
C ARG A 173 -2.79 3.70 0.44
N MET A 174 -3.57 4.76 0.67
CA MET A 174 -3.53 5.49 1.96
C MET A 174 -3.95 4.60 3.12
N THR A 175 -4.99 3.78 2.94
CA THR A 175 -5.35 2.80 3.97
C THR A 175 -4.24 1.78 4.20
N LEU A 176 -3.61 1.26 3.14
CA LEU A 176 -2.49 0.33 3.24
C LEU A 176 -1.25 0.94 3.91
N GLU A 177 -0.93 2.20 3.62
CA GLU A 177 0.10 2.95 4.35
C GLU A 177 -0.17 2.87 5.86
N TRP A 178 -1.38 3.21 6.29
CA TRP A 178 -1.72 3.20 7.72
C TRP A 178 -1.94 1.81 8.32
N THR A 179 -2.22 0.76 7.52
CA THR A 179 -2.24 -0.61 8.04
C THR A 179 -0.84 -1.08 8.44
N TYR A 180 0.21 -0.64 7.75
CA TYR A 180 1.59 -0.97 8.16
C TYR A 180 2.02 -0.23 9.43
N ALA A 181 1.65 1.04 9.58
CA ALA A 181 1.86 1.76 10.84
C ALA A 181 1.11 1.09 12.00
N PHE A 182 -0.13 0.66 11.77
CA PHE A 182 -0.93 -0.10 12.75
C PHE A 182 -0.29 -1.44 13.11
N ALA A 183 0.04 -2.26 12.11
CA ALA A 183 0.61 -3.60 12.27
C ALA A 183 1.99 -3.59 12.92
N PHE A 184 2.79 -2.54 12.70
CA PHE A 184 4.06 -2.38 13.38
C PHE A 184 3.89 -2.51 14.90
N TYR A 185 2.84 -1.93 15.48
CA TYR A 185 2.56 -1.89 16.91
C TYR A 185 1.77 -3.07 17.48
N LEU A 186 1.23 -3.95 16.63
CA LEU A 186 0.47 -5.12 17.07
C LEU A 186 1.39 -6.15 17.74
N ALA A 187 0.90 -6.73 18.84
CA ALA A 187 1.45 -7.97 19.38
C ALA A 187 1.02 -9.15 18.51
N LYS A 188 1.93 -10.12 18.30
CA LYS A 188 1.64 -11.28 17.46
C LYS A 188 0.69 -12.25 18.17
N ASN A 189 -0.47 -12.49 17.57
CA ASN A 189 -1.45 -13.47 17.99
C ASN A 189 -2.34 -13.84 16.80
N ASN A 190 -3.29 -14.74 17.01
CA ASN A 190 -4.20 -15.22 15.94
C ASN A 190 -5.00 -14.09 15.28
N MET A 191 -5.32 -13.01 16.00
CA MET A 191 -6.05 -11.88 15.43
C MET A 191 -5.16 -11.06 14.49
N THR A 192 -3.89 -10.88 14.87
CA THR A 192 -2.89 -10.23 14.01
C THR A 192 -2.68 -11.00 12.71
N GLU A 193 -2.66 -12.35 12.74
CA GLU A 193 -2.57 -13.15 11.52
C GLU A 193 -3.77 -12.94 10.59
N LEU A 194 -5.00 -12.89 11.14
CA LEU A 194 -6.21 -12.60 10.36
C LEU A 194 -6.20 -11.17 9.77
N PHE A 195 -5.69 -10.20 10.52
CA PHE A 195 -5.49 -8.84 10.01
C PHE A 195 -4.49 -8.83 8.85
N GLU A 196 -3.37 -9.53 8.98
CA GLU A 196 -2.34 -9.62 7.95
C GLU A 196 -2.85 -10.34 6.69
N ASP A 197 -3.76 -11.30 6.80
CA ASP A 197 -4.47 -11.90 5.65
C ASP A 197 -5.37 -10.89 4.94
N ASN A 198 -6.19 -10.15 5.68
CA ASN A 198 -7.03 -9.09 5.10
C ASN A 198 -6.18 -7.99 4.45
N GLN A 199 -5.03 -7.65 5.04
CA GLN A 199 -4.08 -6.69 4.49
C GLN A 199 -3.49 -7.20 3.16
N ARG A 200 -2.98 -8.44 3.13
CA ARG A 200 -2.44 -9.09 1.92
C ARG A 200 -3.48 -9.11 0.80
N ASP A 201 -4.70 -9.49 1.14
CA ASP A 201 -5.83 -9.56 0.21
C ASP A 201 -6.15 -8.21 -0.42
N LEU A 202 -6.11 -7.13 0.37
CA LEU A 202 -6.25 -5.77 -0.14
C LEU A 202 -5.07 -5.35 -1.01
N GLU A 203 -3.83 -5.68 -0.61
CA GLU A 203 -2.63 -5.35 -1.41
C GLU A 203 -2.66 -6.00 -2.78
N VAL A 204 -2.93 -7.30 -2.87
CA VAL A 204 -3.01 -8.01 -4.15
C VAL A 204 -4.09 -7.39 -5.04
N ALA A 205 -5.25 -7.04 -4.47
CA ALA A 205 -6.32 -6.38 -5.20
C ALA A 205 -5.89 -4.99 -5.72
N VAL A 206 -5.23 -4.20 -4.87
CA VAL A 206 -4.70 -2.86 -5.20
C VAL A 206 -3.70 -2.92 -6.33
N GLU A 207 -2.71 -3.83 -6.26
CA GLU A 207 -1.70 -3.96 -7.32
C GLU A 207 -2.32 -4.45 -8.64
N ALA A 208 -3.32 -5.34 -8.59
CA ALA A 208 -4.03 -5.78 -9.80
C ALA A 208 -4.84 -4.66 -10.48
N LEU A 209 -5.37 -3.69 -9.71
CA LEU A 209 -6.02 -2.49 -10.27
C LEU A 209 -4.97 -1.49 -10.79
N SER A 210 -3.88 -1.29 -10.04
CA SER A 210 -2.76 -0.40 -10.43
C SER A 210 -2.16 -0.83 -11.77
N GLU A 211 -1.86 -2.12 -11.93
CA GLU A 211 -1.32 -2.69 -13.17
C GLU A 211 -2.25 -2.43 -14.35
N LEU A 212 -3.57 -2.58 -14.15
CA LEU A 212 -4.55 -2.36 -15.21
C LEU A 212 -4.60 -0.88 -15.63
N LEU A 213 -4.48 0.05 -14.68
CA LEU A 213 -4.48 1.49 -14.95
C LEU A 213 -3.17 2.00 -15.57
N GLU A 214 -2.07 1.27 -15.38
CA GLU A 214 -0.77 1.53 -16.01
C GLU A 214 -0.66 1.04 -17.45
N LYS A 215 -1.60 0.21 -17.91
CA LYS A 215 -1.60 -0.29 -19.29
C LYS A 215 -1.89 0.86 -20.28
N PRO A 216 -1.19 0.88 -21.44
CA PRO A 216 -1.49 1.84 -22.50
C PRO A 216 -2.97 1.76 -22.93
N ILE A 217 -3.61 2.91 -23.05
CA ILE A 217 -4.98 2.98 -23.55
C ILE A 217 -4.96 2.86 -25.08
N GLU A 218 -5.52 1.76 -25.57
CA GLU A 218 -5.71 1.45 -27.00
C GLU A 218 -7.20 1.56 -27.34
N ARG A 219 -7.55 2.25 -28.43
CA ARG A 219 -8.94 2.60 -28.79
C ARG A 219 -9.82 1.36 -28.91
N GLU A 220 -9.31 0.31 -29.52
CA GLU A 220 -10.03 -0.94 -29.80
C GLU A 220 -10.33 -1.74 -28.53
N LYS A 221 -9.61 -1.47 -27.43
CA LYS A 221 -9.73 -2.20 -26.15
C LYS A 221 -10.42 -1.39 -25.06
N ILE A 222 -10.88 -0.16 -25.33
CA ILE A 222 -11.47 0.72 -24.30
C ILE A 222 -12.68 0.08 -23.62
N ALA A 223 -13.56 -0.59 -24.38
CA ALA A 223 -14.74 -1.24 -23.80
C ALA A 223 -14.37 -2.37 -22.85
N GLU A 224 -13.38 -3.19 -23.21
CA GLU A 224 -12.86 -4.28 -22.36
C GLU A 224 -12.15 -3.71 -21.12
N LEU A 225 -11.28 -2.71 -21.31
CA LEU A 225 -10.59 -2.02 -20.23
C LEU A 225 -11.58 -1.43 -19.23
N ARG A 226 -12.64 -0.78 -19.72
CA ARG A 226 -13.69 -0.21 -18.88
C ARG A 226 -14.35 -1.26 -17.99
N GLN A 227 -14.74 -2.39 -18.56
CA GLN A 227 -15.36 -3.48 -17.79
C GLN A 227 -14.40 -3.99 -16.71
N GLN A 228 -13.16 -4.31 -17.09
CA GLN A 228 -12.16 -4.82 -16.15
C GLN A 228 -11.84 -3.83 -15.03
N VAL A 229 -11.70 -2.54 -15.35
CA VAL A 229 -11.42 -1.50 -14.36
C VAL A 229 -12.59 -1.33 -13.41
N LEU A 230 -13.83 -1.32 -13.89
CA LEU A 230 -15.01 -1.21 -13.03
C LEU A 230 -15.12 -2.38 -12.06
N ASP A 231 -14.96 -3.61 -12.56
CA ASP A 231 -15.03 -4.82 -11.74
C ASP A 231 -13.95 -4.83 -10.65
N LYS A 232 -12.70 -4.53 -11.03
CA LYS A 232 -11.59 -4.45 -10.08
C LYS A 232 -11.76 -3.30 -9.08
N THR A 233 -12.28 -2.16 -9.52
CA THR A 233 -12.53 -1.00 -8.63
C THR A 233 -13.52 -1.36 -7.53
N VAL A 234 -14.61 -2.06 -7.87
CA VAL A 234 -15.60 -2.53 -6.88
C VAL A 234 -14.97 -3.55 -5.93
N TYR A 235 -14.22 -4.51 -6.45
CA TYR A 235 -13.57 -5.53 -5.62
C TYR A 235 -12.56 -4.93 -4.63
N VAL A 236 -11.70 -4.02 -5.09
CA VAL A 236 -10.70 -3.33 -4.27
C VAL A 236 -11.38 -2.51 -3.17
N ALA A 237 -12.44 -1.77 -3.50
CA ALA A 237 -13.21 -1.02 -2.50
C ALA A 237 -13.82 -1.95 -1.44
N GLY A 238 -14.40 -3.08 -1.85
CA GLY A 238 -14.96 -4.07 -0.93
C GLY A 238 -13.91 -4.69 0.00
N ARG A 239 -12.71 -5.01 -0.50
CA ARG A 239 -11.60 -5.50 0.34
C ARG A 239 -11.15 -4.47 1.37
N ARG A 240 -11.12 -3.19 0.98
CA ARG A 240 -10.82 -2.10 1.92
C ARG A 240 -11.88 -2.00 3.01
N GLU A 241 -13.15 -2.10 2.66
CA GLU A 241 -14.26 -2.07 3.64
C GLU A 241 -14.15 -3.22 4.63
N VAL A 242 -13.96 -4.47 4.17
CA VAL A 242 -13.78 -5.64 5.05
C VAL A 242 -12.66 -5.43 6.06
N LEU A 243 -11.49 -4.96 5.60
CA LEU A 243 -10.35 -4.69 6.47
C LEU A 243 -10.68 -3.61 7.52
N LEU A 244 -11.28 -2.50 7.08
CA LEU A 244 -11.59 -1.38 7.98
C LEU A 244 -12.67 -1.72 9.00
N GLU A 245 -13.72 -2.44 8.57
CA GLU A 245 -14.82 -2.87 9.45
C GLU A 245 -14.32 -3.84 10.51
N ASP A 246 -13.54 -4.87 10.13
CA ASP A 246 -12.99 -5.81 11.12
C ASP A 246 -12.04 -5.11 12.09
N THR A 247 -11.15 -4.24 11.59
CA THR A 247 -10.20 -3.50 12.43
C THR A 247 -10.93 -2.58 13.40
N SER A 248 -11.93 -1.83 12.92
CA SER A 248 -12.74 -0.93 13.75
C SER A 248 -13.54 -1.70 14.80
N LYS A 249 -14.16 -2.83 14.43
CA LYS A 249 -14.88 -3.69 15.37
C LYS A 249 -13.93 -4.25 16.43
N GLY A 250 -12.75 -4.71 16.03
CA GLY A 250 -11.75 -5.22 16.96
C GLY A 250 -11.22 -4.16 17.93
N LEU A 251 -11.10 -2.90 17.48
CA LEU A 251 -10.75 -1.79 18.35
C LEU A 251 -11.86 -1.53 19.39
N GLY A 252 -13.13 -1.55 18.98
CA GLY A 252 -14.26 -1.38 19.88
C GLY A 252 -14.42 -2.52 20.90
N GLU A 253 -14.00 -3.73 20.53
CA GLU A 253 -14.05 -4.93 21.38
C GLU A 253 -12.81 -5.08 22.29
N GLY A 254 -11.76 -4.27 22.10
CA GLY A 254 -10.47 -4.46 22.79
C GLY A 254 -9.73 -5.72 22.34
N ARG A 255 -9.96 -6.16 21.10
CA ARG A 255 -9.44 -7.41 20.51
C ARG A 255 -7.96 -7.34 20.11
N TRP A 256 -7.46 -6.12 19.91
CA TRP A 256 -6.08 -5.86 19.47
C TRP A 256 -5.18 -5.61 20.68
N GLU A 257 -4.08 -6.35 20.74
CA GLU A 257 -3.02 -6.14 21.72
C GLU A 257 -1.90 -5.35 21.08
N PHE A 258 -1.40 -4.31 21.77
CA PHE A 258 -0.32 -3.45 21.30
C PHE A 258 0.82 -3.46 22.31
N PHE A 259 2.07 -3.37 21.85
CA PHE A 259 3.22 -3.21 22.74
C PHE A 259 3.46 -1.75 23.17
N VAL A 260 2.57 -0.83 22.79
CA VAL A 260 2.53 0.55 23.24
C VAL A 260 1.17 0.85 23.87
N ASP A 261 1.15 1.71 24.88
CA ASP A 261 -0.08 2.11 25.54
C ASP A 261 -0.95 2.96 24.61
N ILE A 262 -2.07 2.38 24.18
CA ILE A 262 -3.17 3.12 23.56
C ILE A 262 -4.23 3.39 24.64
N THR A 263 -4.22 4.59 25.23
CA THR A 263 -5.36 4.99 26.05
C THR A 263 -6.60 5.00 25.17
N ALA A 264 -7.58 4.13 25.46
CA ALA A 264 -8.87 4.18 24.79
C ALA A 264 -9.42 5.61 24.91
N PRO A 265 -10.05 6.18 23.87
CA PRO A 265 -10.62 7.51 23.97
C PRO A 265 -11.61 7.53 25.15
N PRO A 266 -11.67 8.63 25.93
CA PRO A 266 -12.64 8.73 27.00
C PRO A 266 -14.05 8.52 26.42
N LYS A 267 -14.82 7.65 27.07
CA LYS A 267 -16.21 7.34 26.74
C LYS A 267 -17.08 8.60 26.63
#